data_AF-A0A9P0ZXB3-F1
#
_entry.id   AF-A0A9P0ZXB3-F1
#
_cell.length_a   1.000
_cell.length_b   1.000
_cell.length_c   1.000
_cell.angle_alpha   90.00
_cell.angle_beta   90.00
_cell.angle_gamma   90.00
#
_symmetry.space_group_name_H-M   'P 1'
#
loop_
_entity.id
_entity.type
_entity.pdbx_description
1 polymer ?
#
loop_
_entity_poly.entity_id
_entity_poly.type
_entity_poly.pdbx_seq_one_letter_code
_entity_poly.pdbx_strand_id
1 'polypeptide(L)'
;MLTGAYPFEDPSDPKNFRKTIARILGTQYSIPNNIYISVECQHLLSRIFVANPEERIKITEIRRHPWFVKNLPIELMEFGSYESMDVNNPTQSLEEISGIIEEARRVVVHTGRGETYSLGGGSMELLDDFDDLSYNTSDDYIDSSCDLTLNSF
;
A
#
# COMPACT_ATOMS: atom_id res chain seq x y z
N MET A 1 14.00 0.68 -9.16
CA MET A 1 14.50 1.58 -10.21
C MET A 1 16.00 1.44 -10.45
N LEU A 2 16.88 1.62 -9.47
CA LEU A 2 18.35 1.60 -9.68
C LEU A 2 18.94 0.20 -9.92
N THR A 3 18.44 -0.83 -9.21
CA THR A 3 19.03 -2.18 -9.21
C THR A 3 18.19 -3.23 -9.94
N GLY A 4 16.96 -2.89 -10.35
CA GLY A 4 16.01 -3.84 -10.96
C GLY A 4 15.46 -4.92 -10.02
N ALA A 5 15.87 -4.96 -8.76
CA ALA A 5 15.43 -5.95 -7.76
C ALA A 5 15.22 -5.29 -6.39
N TYR A 6 14.48 -5.96 -5.50
CA TYR A 6 14.25 -5.48 -4.15
C TYR A 6 15.48 -5.65 -3.25
N PRO A 7 15.80 -4.67 -2.39
CA PRO A 7 17.06 -4.64 -1.62
C PRO A 7 17.20 -5.75 -0.58
N PHE A 8 16.10 -6.30 -0.08
CA PHE A 8 16.09 -7.30 1.01
C PHE A 8 15.64 -8.69 0.56
N GLU A 9 15.28 -8.87 -0.72
CA GLU A 9 14.82 -10.15 -1.23
C GLU A 9 15.99 -11.10 -1.48
N ASP A 10 15.78 -12.40 -1.27
CA ASP A 10 16.77 -13.42 -1.61
C ASP A 10 16.75 -13.67 -3.13
N PRO A 11 17.82 -13.34 -3.89
CA PRO A 11 17.84 -13.54 -5.34
C PRO A 11 17.74 -15.03 -5.73
N SER A 12 18.08 -15.94 -4.82
CA SER A 12 17.97 -17.39 -5.05
C SER A 12 16.61 -17.97 -4.65
N ASP A 13 15.87 -17.29 -3.77
CA ASP A 13 14.61 -17.79 -3.21
C ASP A 13 13.63 -16.63 -2.91
N PRO A 14 13.06 -16.01 -3.96
CA PRO A 14 12.30 -14.78 -3.84
C PRO A 14 10.99 -14.92 -3.05
N LYS A 15 10.45 -16.14 -2.95
CA LYS A 15 9.19 -16.42 -2.22
C LYS A 15 9.42 -16.65 -0.72
N ASN A 16 10.67 -16.55 -0.24
CA ASN A 16 11.02 -16.79 1.15
C ASN A 16 10.88 -15.52 2.00
N PHE A 17 9.65 -15.22 2.39
CA PHE A 17 9.35 -14.05 3.22
C PHE A 17 10.09 -14.06 4.56
N ARG A 18 10.34 -15.23 5.15
CA ARG A 18 11.08 -15.34 6.42
C ARG A 18 12.50 -14.77 6.28
N LYS A 19 13.21 -15.11 5.19
CA LYS A 19 14.53 -14.54 4.90
C LYS A 19 14.46 -13.04 4.62
N THR A 20 13.49 -12.61 3.83
CA THR A 20 13.30 -11.19 3.51
C THR A 20 13.07 -10.35 4.77
N ILE A 21 12.20 -10.80 5.69
CA ILE A 21 11.95 -10.12 6.96
C ILE A 21 13.24 -10.06 7.81
N ALA A 22 13.99 -11.16 7.90
CA ALA A 22 15.25 -11.17 8.64
C ALA A 22 16.26 -10.15 8.08
N ARG A 23 16.35 -10.02 6.75
CA ARG A 23 17.19 -9.03 6.09
C ARG A 23 16.72 -7.60 6.33
N ILE A 24 15.41 -7.34 6.33
CA ILE A 24 14.85 -6.02 6.67
C ILE A 24 15.23 -5.62 8.09
N LEU A 25 14.99 -6.51 9.06
CA LEU A 25 15.30 -6.25 10.48
C LEU A 25 16.81 -6.04 10.69
N GLY A 26 17.65 -6.80 9.98
CA GLY A 26 19.10 -6.64 10.00
C GLY A 26 19.64 -5.53 9.10
N THR A 27 18.79 -4.82 8.35
CA THR A 27 19.20 -3.82 7.34
C THR A 27 20.24 -4.37 6.35
N GLN A 28 20.10 -5.63 5.96
CA GLN A 28 21.02 -6.34 5.09
C GLN A 28 20.63 -6.17 3.63
N TYR A 29 21.26 -5.20 2.96
CA TYR A 29 21.15 -5.01 1.51
C TYR A 29 22.55 -4.88 0.91
N SER A 30 22.67 -5.21 -0.38
CA SER A 30 23.90 -4.98 -1.13
C SER A 30 23.56 -4.48 -2.53
N ILE A 31 24.45 -3.65 -3.07
CA ILE A 31 24.31 -3.11 -4.43
C ILE A 31 25.22 -3.96 -5.32
N PRO A 32 24.69 -4.66 -6.33
CA PRO A 32 25.49 -5.52 -7.18
C PRO A 32 26.63 -4.75 -7.89
N ASN A 33 27.80 -5.39 -8.02
CA ASN A 33 29.01 -4.76 -8.58
C ASN A 33 28.87 -4.33 -10.05
N ASN A 34 27.92 -4.90 -10.78
CA ASN A 34 27.61 -4.55 -12.16
C ASN A 34 26.78 -3.26 -12.30
N ILE A 35 26.34 -2.66 -11.19
CA ILE A 35 25.55 -1.43 -11.17
C ILE A 35 26.39 -0.30 -10.60
N TYR A 36 26.65 0.71 -11.43
CA TYR A 36 27.38 1.91 -11.02
C TYR A 36 26.38 2.98 -10.56
N ILE A 37 26.49 3.38 -9.29
CA ILE A 37 25.77 4.52 -8.74
C ILE A 37 26.76 5.56 -8.23
N SER A 38 26.35 6.82 -8.21
CA SER A 38 27.20 7.88 -7.67
C SER A 38 27.34 7.73 -6.16
N VAL A 39 28.44 8.25 -5.60
CA VAL A 39 28.71 8.21 -4.15
C VAL A 39 27.59 8.90 -3.37
N GLU A 40 27.05 10.00 -3.90
CA GLU A 40 25.93 10.70 -3.29
C GLU A 40 24.65 9.86 -3.29
N CYS A 41 24.41 9.05 -4.34
CA CYS A 41 23.29 8.11 -4.38
C CYS A 41 23.44 7.05 -3.28
N GLN A 42 24.63 6.46 -3.18
CA GLN A 42 24.94 5.46 -2.16
C GLN A 42 24.78 6.02 -0.75
N HIS A 43 25.27 7.25 -0.53
CA HIS A 43 25.12 7.96 0.73
C HIS A 43 23.65 8.23 1.10
N LEU A 44 22.83 8.60 0.11
CA LEU A 44 21.40 8.78 0.34
C LEU A 44 20.73 7.45 0.75
N LEU A 45 21.02 6.36 0.03
CA LEU A 45 20.47 5.04 0.35
C LEU A 45 20.88 4.56 1.74
N SER A 46 22.14 4.76 2.15
CA SER A 46 22.61 4.36 3.49
C SER A 46 21.92 5.14 4.62
N ARG A 47 21.43 6.36 4.35
CA ARG A 47 20.67 7.14 5.34
C ARG A 47 19.17 6.80 5.35
N ILE A 48 18.65 6.20 4.28
CA ILE A 48 17.25 5.74 4.18
C ILE A 48 17.12 4.35 4.81
N PHE A 49 18.02 3.43 4.47
CA PHE A 49 18.04 2.08 5.01
C PHE A 49 18.77 2.08 6.36
N VAL A 50 18.09 2.62 7.37
CA VAL A 50 18.51 2.63 8.78
C VAL A 50 17.42 1.96 9.61
N ALA A 51 17.82 1.00 10.46
CA ALA A 51 16.91 0.23 11.32
C ALA A 51 16.16 1.14 12.30
N ASN A 52 16.88 2.05 12.96
CA ASN A 52 16.30 3.02 13.88
C ASN A 52 15.55 4.13 13.11
N PRO A 53 14.23 4.29 13.29
CA PRO A 53 13.46 5.34 12.61
C PRO A 53 13.89 6.76 12.99
N GLU A 54 14.36 6.98 14.22
CA GLU A 54 14.75 8.32 14.70
C GLU A 54 16.05 8.82 14.06
N GLU A 55 16.92 7.89 13.64
CA GLU A 55 18.17 8.19 12.94
C GLU A 55 17.99 8.24 11.42
N ARG A 56 16.84 7.76 10.91
CA ARG A 56 16.54 7.73 9.49
C ARG A 56 16.38 9.15 8.95
N ILE A 57 16.95 9.40 7.78
CA ILE A 57 16.85 10.71 7.11
C ILE A 57 15.39 11.13 6.91
N LYS A 58 15.08 12.39 7.26
CA LYS A 58 13.75 12.98 7.12
C LYS A 58 13.53 13.48 5.69
N ILE A 59 12.27 13.61 5.27
CA ILE A 59 11.92 14.13 3.95
C ILE A 59 12.53 15.52 3.69
N THR A 60 12.56 16.39 4.70
CA THR A 60 13.17 17.73 4.59
C THR A 60 14.67 17.67 4.32
N GLU A 61 15.37 16.66 4.83
CA GLU A 61 16.78 16.43 4.57
C GLU A 61 17.00 15.79 3.19
N ILE A 62 16.12 14.87 2.76
CA ILE A 62 16.16 14.30 1.40
C ILE A 62 16.00 15.40 0.36
N ARG A 63 15.05 16.33 0.54
CA ARG A 63 14.82 17.46 -0.39
C ARG A 63 16.05 18.37 -0.55
N ARG A 64 16.94 18.39 0.45
CA ARG A 64 18.19 19.17 0.44
C ARG A 64 19.40 18.34 0.04
N HIS A 65 19.25 17.02 -0.13
CA HIS A 65 20.37 16.12 -0.39
C HIS A 65 20.95 16.39 -1.78
N PRO A 66 22.30 16.48 -1.95
CA PRO A 66 22.93 16.81 -3.23
C PRO A 66 22.49 15.92 -4.40
N TRP A 67 22.26 14.63 -4.14
CA TRP A 67 21.77 13.71 -5.15
C TRP A 67 20.34 14.03 -5.63
N PHE A 68 19.46 14.52 -4.73
CA PHE A 68 18.06 14.80 -5.04
C PHE A 68 17.89 16.14 -5.78
N VAL A 69 18.65 17.17 -5.39
CA VAL A 69 18.57 18.49 -6.01
C VAL A 69 19.27 18.57 -7.37
N LYS A 70 20.12 17.58 -7.68
CA LYS A 70 20.85 17.53 -8.95
C LYS A 70 19.87 17.37 -10.11
N ASN A 71 19.80 18.38 -10.98
CA ASN A 71 18.88 18.43 -12.11
C ASN A 71 17.39 18.39 -11.72
N LEU A 72 17.04 18.85 -10.51
CA LEU A 72 15.64 18.96 -10.11
C LEU A 72 14.98 20.12 -10.88
N PRO A 73 13.86 19.89 -11.60
CA PRO A 73 13.10 20.94 -12.26
C PRO A 73 12.64 22.02 -11.28
N ILE A 74 12.64 23.28 -11.73
CA ILE A 74 12.34 24.44 -10.89
C ILE A 74 10.90 24.38 -10.37
N GLU A 75 9.99 23.80 -11.15
CA GLU A 75 8.58 23.60 -10.81
C GLU A 75 8.38 22.63 -9.64
N LEU A 76 9.37 21.78 -9.35
CA LEU A 76 9.34 20.82 -8.23
C LEU A 76 10.15 21.30 -7.03
N MET A 77 10.80 22.46 -7.12
CA MET A 77 11.43 23.10 -5.98
C MET A 77 10.37 23.67 -5.04
N GLU A 78 10.77 24.00 -3.81
CA GLU A 78 9.89 24.44 -2.70
C GLU A 78 9.02 25.68 -3.03
N PHE A 79 9.30 26.37 -4.13
CA PHE A 79 8.56 27.53 -4.65
C PHE A 79 7.79 27.28 -5.96
N GLY A 80 7.83 26.05 -6.48
CA GLY A 80 7.11 25.68 -7.69
C GLY A 80 5.62 25.49 -7.41
N SER A 81 4.79 26.41 -7.91
CA SER A 81 3.34 26.25 -7.90
C SER A 81 2.94 25.34 -9.06
N TYR A 82 2.64 24.08 -8.78
CA TYR A 82 1.81 23.26 -9.66
C TYR A 82 0.35 23.65 -9.40
N GLU A 83 -0.15 24.65 -10.12
CA GLU A 83 -1.60 24.86 -10.25
C GLU A 83 -2.02 24.33 -11.62
N SER A 84 -2.38 23.05 -11.68
CA SER A 84 -3.09 22.51 -12.85
C SER A 84 -4.58 22.83 -12.71
N MET A 85 -5.07 23.85 -13.39
CA MET A 85 -6.50 23.94 -13.66
C MET A 85 -6.81 22.99 -14.83
N ASP A 86 -7.03 21.72 -14.52
CA ASP A 86 -7.53 20.76 -15.51
C ASP A 86 -9.04 20.97 -15.67
N VAL A 87 -9.44 21.62 -16.76
CA VAL A 87 -10.85 21.87 -17.12
C VAL A 87 -11.67 20.58 -17.27
N ASN A 88 -11.03 19.42 -17.49
CA ASN A 88 -11.71 18.13 -17.55
C ASN A 88 -11.89 17.47 -16.17
N ASN A 89 -11.24 17.99 -15.13
CA ASN A 89 -11.36 17.50 -13.76
C ASN A 89 -11.69 18.66 -12.81
N PRO A 90 -12.94 19.15 -12.82
CA PRO A 90 -13.35 20.27 -11.98
C PRO A 90 -13.17 19.91 -10.50
N THR A 91 -12.77 20.89 -9.71
CA THR A 91 -12.68 20.75 -8.25
C THR A 91 -14.08 20.59 -7.64
N GLN A 92 -14.33 19.51 -6.92
CA GLN A 92 -15.57 19.28 -6.19
C GLN A 92 -15.51 19.86 -4.77
N SER A 93 -16.63 20.34 -4.25
CA SER A 93 -16.69 20.80 -2.86
C SER A 93 -16.75 19.63 -1.88
N LEU A 94 -16.38 19.86 -0.62
CA LEU A 94 -16.40 18.82 0.42
C LEU A 94 -17.82 18.28 0.64
N GLU A 95 -18.83 19.15 0.52
CA GLU A 95 -20.24 18.82 0.67
C GLU A 95 -20.73 17.91 -0.44
N GLU A 96 -20.33 18.19 -1.68
CA GLU A 96 -20.66 17.36 -2.86
C GLU A 96 -20.04 15.97 -2.70
N ILE A 97 -18.75 15.90 -2.33
CA ILE A 97 -18.05 14.64 -2.08
C ILE A 97 -18.77 13.84 -0.99
N SER A 98 -19.12 14.48 0.12
CA SER A 98 -19.83 13.81 1.22
C SER A 98 -21.24 13.35 0.81
N GLY A 99 -21.94 14.14 0.00
CA GLY A 99 -23.27 13.79 -0.51
C GLY A 99 -23.24 12.53 -1.39
N ILE A 100 -22.26 12.45 -2.29
CA ILE A 100 -22.05 11.27 -3.15
C ILE A 100 -21.73 10.03 -2.31
N ILE A 101 -20.89 10.16 -1.27
CA ILE A 101 -20.57 9.04 -0.37
C ILE A 101 -21.83 8.53 0.34
N GLU A 102 -22.65 9.42 0.88
CA GLU A 102 -23.89 9.01 1.57
C GLU A 102 -24.92 8.40 0.61
N GLU A 103 -25.01 8.91 -0.62
CA GLU A 103 -25.84 8.32 -1.67
C GLU A 103 -25.36 6.91 -2.04
N ALA A 104 -24.04 6.71 -2.19
CA ALA A 104 -23.43 5.42 -2.51
C ALA A 104 -23.61 4.37 -1.39
N ARG A 105 -23.75 4.80 -0.12
CA ARG A 105 -24.01 3.91 1.02
C ARG A 105 -25.45 3.42 1.08
N ARG A 106 -26.36 4.01 0.31
CA ARG A 106 -27.77 3.62 0.30
C ARG A 106 -27.96 2.37 -0.56
N VAL A 107 -28.24 1.23 0.06
CA VAL A 107 -28.61 0.00 -0.67
C VAL A 107 -29.91 0.28 -1.43
N VAL A 108 -29.85 0.24 -2.76
CA VAL A 108 -31.05 0.29 -3.60
C VAL A 108 -31.79 -1.03 -3.40
N VAL A 109 -32.73 -1.04 -2.46
CA VAL A 109 -33.76 -2.09 -2.43
C VAL A 109 -34.66 -1.80 -3.62
N HIS A 110 -34.49 -2.58 -4.68
CA HIS A 110 -35.43 -2.68 -5.78
C HIS A 110 -36.72 -3.27 -5.21
N THR A 111 -37.55 -2.44 -4.57
CA THR A 111 -38.91 -2.84 -4.22
C THR A 111 -39.69 -2.87 -5.52
N GLY A 112 -39.74 -4.05 -6.13
CA GLY A 112 -40.67 -4.32 -7.21
C GLY A 112 -42.10 -4.06 -6.72
N ARG A 113 -42.82 -3.19 -7.42
CA ARG A 113 -44.26 -3.30 -7.65
C ARG A 113 -44.60 -2.51 -8.92
N GLY A 114 -45.14 -3.22 -9.91
CA GLY A 114 -45.30 -2.82 -11.33
C GLY A 114 -46.03 -1.50 -11.57
N GLU A 115 -45.95 -0.92 -12.77
CA GLU A 115 -46.73 -1.40 -13.93
C GLU A 115 -45.98 -1.39 -15.29
N THR A 116 -46.05 -2.55 -15.96
CA THR A 116 -46.26 -2.77 -17.42
C THR A 116 -45.26 -2.24 -18.46
N TYR A 117 -44.35 -3.11 -18.87
CA TYR A 117 -44.33 -3.64 -20.25
C TYR A 117 -44.03 -5.14 -20.14
N SER A 118 -44.96 -5.99 -20.58
CA SER A 118 -44.83 -7.44 -20.48
C SER A 118 -44.95 -8.05 -21.87
N LEU A 119 -43.94 -8.83 -22.27
CA LEU A 119 -43.96 -10.10 -23.01
C LEU A 119 -42.61 -10.34 -23.72
N GLY A 120 -41.87 -11.37 -23.28
CA GLY A 120 -40.65 -11.83 -23.94
C GLY A 120 -39.88 -12.87 -23.13
N GLY A 121 -40.37 -14.12 -23.14
CA GLY A 121 -40.00 -15.24 -22.28
C GLY A 121 -38.51 -15.57 -22.12
N GLY A 122 -38.20 -16.13 -20.96
CA GLY A 122 -36.91 -16.74 -20.62
C GLY A 122 -36.92 -17.29 -19.21
N SER A 123 -37.71 -18.35 -18.99
CA SER A 123 -37.69 -19.17 -17.77
C SER A 123 -36.29 -19.76 -17.57
N MET A 124 -35.71 -19.62 -16.38
CA MET A 124 -34.81 -20.65 -15.86
C MET A 124 -35.04 -20.77 -14.36
N GLU A 125 -35.53 -21.94 -14.00
CA GLU A 125 -35.92 -22.36 -12.68
C GLU A 125 -34.76 -22.26 -11.69
N LEU A 126 -35.09 -21.80 -10.48
CA LEU A 126 -34.20 -21.87 -9.34
C LEU A 126 -33.99 -23.34 -8.98
N LEU A 127 -32.78 -23.85 -9.23
CA LEU A 127 -32.32 -25.09 -8.64
C LEU A 127 -31.91 -24.79 -7.19
N ASP A 128 -32.89 -24.89 -6.30
CA ASP A 128 -32.67 -25.15 -4.86
C ASP A 128 -32.17 -26.59 -4.72
N ASP A 129 -30.85 -26.78 -4.77
CA ASP A 129 -30.14 -27.84 -4.06
C ASP A 129 -28.63 -27.69 -4.26
N PHE A 130 -27.94 -27.11 -3.28
CA PHE A 130 -26.60 -27.56 -2.93
C PHE A 130 -26.33 -27.22 -1.46
N ASP A 131 -26.52 -28.26 -0.66
CA ASP A 131 -26.12 -28.50 0.72
C ASP A 131 -25.16 -27.49 1.39
N ASP A 132 -25.68 -26.97 2.50
CA ASP A 132 -25.02 -26.82 3.80
C ASP A 132 -23.57 -27.33 3.89
N LEU A 133 -22.61 -26.41 3.73
CA LEU A 133 -21.32 -26.51 4.39
C LEU A 133 -21.25 -25.45 5.48
N SER A 134 -21.88 -25.74 6.61
CA SER A 134 -21.53 -25.18 7.91
C SER A 134 -20.04 -25.43 8.18
N TYR A 135 -19.20 -24.47 7.80
CA TYR A 135 -17.84 -24.39 8.30
C TYR A 135 -17.94 -24.10 9.80
N ASN A 136 -17.81 -25.14 10.62
CA ASN A 136 -17.55 -25.00 12.04
C ASN A 136 -16.35 -24.06 12.21
N THR A 137 -16.62 -22.82 12.61
CA THR A 137 -15.61 -21.94 13.16
C THR A 137 -15.35 -22.46 14.57
N SER A 138 -14.42 -23.40 14.68
CA SER A 138 -13.81 -23.71 15.97
C SER A 138 -13.03 -22.48 16.39
N ASP A 139 -13.61 -21.75 17.33
CA ASP A 139 -12.97 -20.71 18.13
C ASP A 139 -11.85 -21.35 18.98
N ASP A 140 -10.65 -21.47 18.41
CA ASP A 140 -9.44 -21.73 19.17
C ASP A 140 -8.88 -20.39 19.68
N TYR A 141 -9.43 -19.92 20.80
CA TYR A 141 -8.80 -18.92 21.66
C TYR A 141 -7.49 -19.51 22.22
N ILE A 142 -6.35 -19.16 21.64
CA ILE A 142 -5.06 -19.29 22.34
C ILE A 142 -4.83 -18.03 23.16
N ASP A 143 -5.20 -18.12 24.43
CA ASP A 143 -4.67 -17.27 25.50
C ASP A 143 -3.19 -17.63 25.69
N SER A 144 -2.29 -16.83 25.12
CA SER A 144 -0.88 -16.85 25.50
C SER A 144 -0.60 -15.62 26.36
N SER A 145 -0.99 -15.74 27.62
CA SER A 145 -0.42 -14.98 28.72
C SER A 145 1.09 -15.28 28.78
N CYS A 146 1.91 -14.41 28.18
CA CYS A 146 3.34 -14.39 28.40
C CYS A 146 3.66 -13.46 29.58
N ASP A 147 3.61 -14.09 30.75
CA ASP A 147 4.13 -13.61 32.01
C ASP A 147 5.66 -13.41 31.89
N LEU A 148 6.11 -12.19 31.62
CA LEU A 148 7.53 -11.81 31.63
C LEU A 148 7.97 -11.62 33.09
N THR A 149 8.25 -12.73 33.77
CA THR A 149 9.05 -12.68 34.99
C THR A 149 10.51 -12.41 34.61
N LEU A 150 10.93 -11.18 34.92
CA LEU A 150 12.32 -10.80 35.12
C LEU A 150 13.02 -11.84 35.99
N ASN A 151 14.04 -12.49 35.45
CA ASN A 151 15.11 -13.05 36.28
C ASN A 151 16.48 -12.79 35.63
N SER A 152 17.16 -11.86 36.29
CA SER A 152 18.60 -11.63 36.38
C SER A 152 19.44 -12.91 36.24
N PHE A 153 20.46 -12.88 35.37
CA PHE A 153 21.89 -12.96 35.72
C PHE A 153 22.75 -12.65 34.48
#